data_AF-D3B640-F1
#
_entry.id   AF-D3B640-F1
#
_cell.length_a   1.000
_cell.length_b   1.000
_cell.length_c   1.000
_cell.angle_alpha   90.00
_cell.angle_beta   90.00
_cell.angle_gamma   90.00
#
_symmetry.space_group_name_H-M   'P 1'
#
loop_
_entity.id
_entity.type
_entity.pdbx_description
1 polymer ?
#
loop_
_entity_poly.entity_id
_entity_poly.type
_entity_poly.pdbx_seq_one_letter_code
_entity_poly.pdbx_strand_id
1 'polypeptide(L)'
;MSDNKKAVHPLSRKAKKITKAGFRVVRKEKQVTMKNKEHTVLYQKVKYFQDKIKETPKKVYTPRELSRWIEEYINRNDDKLLGEDEIKKKVNRSNTADLLNSLKVDELKQFNGDGYSIPDLTKISNVKWLNEWEGNMQLIHQLQMKKFKSIDGKDDSEVSTDVATSTTTTTTTSNNTEEPKSIRTQLETPVTTNPFALLSASLMSHSSIENQHDFKWIIKANN
;
A
#
# COMPACT_ATOMS: atom_id res chain seq x y z
N MET A 1 10.71 -26.07 35.98
CA MET A 1 10.66 -24.89 36.87
C MET A 1 9.23 -24.40 36.98
N SER A 2 8.61 -24.55 38.15
CA SER A 2 7.29 -23.99 38.47
C SER A 2 7.46 -22.53 38.91
N ASP A 3 7.14 -21.58 38.03
CA ASP A 3 7.02 -20.17 38.41
C ASP A 3 5.85 -20.03 39.39
N ASN A 4 6.15 -20.03 40.68
CA ASN A 4 5.19 -19.77 41.74
C ASN A 4 4.70 -18.32 41.56
N LYS A 5 3.49 -18.15 40.99
CA LYS A 5 2.87 -16.86 40.66
C LYS A 5 2.49 -16.13 41.95
N LYS A 6 3.48 -15.55 42.62
CA LYS A 6 3.25 -14.67 43.78
C LYS A 6 2.46 -13.45 43.32
N ALA A 7 1.45 -13.07 44.10
CA ALA A 7 0.67 -11.86 43.87
C ALA A 7 1.61 -10.65 43.82
N VAL A 8 1.57 -9.91 42.70
CA VAL A 8 2.43 -8.74 42.49
C VAL A 8 1.63 -7.50 42.86
N HIS A 9 2.13 -6.69 43.80
CA HIS A 9 1.49 -5.42 44.15
C HIS A 9 1.40 -4.50 42.92
N PRO A 10 0.26 -3.82 42.67
CA PRO A 10 0.01 -3.06 41.43
C PRO A 10 1.02 -1.93 41.18
N LEU A 11 1.49 -1.26 42.23
CA LEU A 11 2.49 -0.17 42.12
C LEU A 11 3.95 -0.64 42.10
N SER A 12 4.20 -1.96 42.21
CA SER A 12 5.56 -2.50 42.25
C SER A 12 6.30 -2.33 40.92
N ARG A 13 7.65 -2.33 40.97
CA ARG A 13 8.48 -2.32 39.76
C ARG A 13 8.16 -3.49 38.83
N LYS A 14 7.84 -4.67 39.37
CA LYS A 14 7.48 -5.86 38.58
C LYS A 14 6.14 -5.66 37.85
N ALA A 15 5.12 -5.12 38.53
CA ALA A 15 3.85 -4.78 37.88
C ALA A 15 4.01 -3.71 36.79
N LYS A 16 4.80 -2.66 37.04
CA LYS A 16 5.14 -1.64 36.03
C LYS A 16 5.85 -2.22 34.80
N LYS A 17 6.73 -3.20 34.99
CA LYS A 17 7.39 -3.91 33.88
C LYS A 17 6.40 -4.75 33.06
N ILE A 18 5.52 -5.51 33.72
CA ILE A 18 4.50 -6.35 33.08
C ILE A 18 3.51 -5.49 32.28
N THR A 19 2.98 -4.43 32.89
CA THR A 19 2.08 -3.48 32.21
C THR A 19 2.74 -2.84 31.00
N LYS A 20 3.99 -2.37 31.11
CA LYS A 20 4.75 -1.83 29.97
C LYS A 20 4.96 -2.86 28.85
N ALA A 21 5.23 -4.13 29.20
CA ALA A 21 5.33 -5.20 28.20
C ALA A 21 3.97 -5.47 27.53
N GLY A 22 2.88 -5.52 28.30
CA GLY A 22 1.52 -5.65 27.79
C GLY A 22 1.15 -4.52 26.81
N PHE A 23 1.42 -3.27 27.16
CA PHE A 23 1.17 -2.13 26.27
C PHE A 23 1.97 -2.20 24.96
N ARG A 24 3.19 -2.76 24.96
CA ARG A 24 3.96 -2.96 23.71
C ARG A 24 3.29 -3.96 22.79
N VAL A 25 2.78 -5.07 23.35
CA VAL A 25 2.06 -6.11 22.59
C VAL A 25 0.78 -5.51 22.00
N VAL A 26 -0.03 -4.86 22.82
CA VAL A 26 -1.29 -4.20 22.37
C VAL A 26 -1.01 -3.18 21.27
N ARG A 27 0.06 -2.37 21.38
CA ARG A 27 0.42 -1.40 20.33
C ARG A 27 0.83 -2.09 19.03
N LYS A 28 1.58 -3.19 19.10
CA LYS A 28 1.99 -3.97 17.93
C LYS A 28 0.78 -4.61 17.24
N GLU A 29 -0.12 -5.23 18.01
CA GLU A 29 -1.37 -5.81 17.49
C GLU A 29 -2.27 -4.74 16.86
N LYS A 30 -2.40 -3.58 17.50
CA LYS A 30 -3.13 -2.44 16.92
C LYS A 30 -2.51 -2.02 15.59
N GLN A 31 -1.18 -1.96 15.48
CA GLN A 31 -0.53 -1.59 14.22
C GLN A 31 -0.78 -2.63 13.11
N VAL A 32 -0.70 -3.92 13.44
CA VAL A 32 -0.96 -5.00 12.47
C VAL A 32 -2.42 -4.98 12.03
N THR A 33 -3.37 -4.83 12.96
CA THR A 33 -4.79 -4.78 12.63
C THR A 33 -5.15 -3.57 11.78
N MET A 34 -4.56 -2.39 12.02
CA MET A 34 -4.75 -1.21 11.17
C MET A 34 -4.22 -1.45 9.74
N LYS A 35 -3.01 -1.97 9.60
CA LYS A 35 -2.44 -2.32 8.28
C LYS A 35 -3.27 -3.37 7.55
N ASN A 36 -3.75 -4.38 8.26
CA ASN A 36 -4.61 -5.41 7.69
C ASN A 36 -5.92 -4.81 7.17
N LYS A 37 -6.53 -3.86 7.90
CA LYS A 37 -7.73 -3.13 7.44
C LYS A 37 -7.45 -2.35 6.15
N GLU A 38 -6.35 -1.61 6.09
CA GLU A 38 -5.93 -0.87 4.88
C GLU A 38 -5.76 -1.82 3.69
N HIS A 39 -5.04 -2.93 3.89
CA HIS A 39 -4.86 -3.94 2.86
C HIS A 39 -6.18 -4.60 2.45
N THR A 40 -7.13 -4.83 3.38
CA THR A 40 -8.44 -5.43 3.07
C THR A 40 -9.26 -4.51 2.18
N VAL A 41 -9.27 -3.20 2.46
CA VAL A 41 -9.95 -2.22 1.61
C VAL A 41 -9.33 -2.22 0.21
N LEU A 42 -8.00 -2.23 0.11
CA LEU A 42 -7.32 -2.29 -1.18
C LEU A 42 -7.61 -3.60 -1.93
N TYR A 43 -7.62 -4.74 -1.23
CA TYR A 43 -7.98 -6.04 -1.80
C TYR A 43 -9.40 -6.04 -2.39
N GLN A 44 -10.39 -5.57 -1.61
CA GLN A 44 -11.78 -5.51 -2.07
C GLN A 44 -11.93 -4.63 -3.30
N LYS A 45 -11.20 -3.51 -3.33
CA LYS A 45 -11.17 -2.61 -4.48
C LYS A 45 -10.61 -3.29 -5.72
N VAL A 46 -9.42 -3.88 -5.62
CA VAL A 46 -8.75 -4.55 -6.75
C VAL A 46 -9.57 -5.73 -7.26
N LYS A 47 -10.17 -6.51 -6.35
CA LYS A 47 -11.05 -7.63 -6.69
C LYS A 47 -12.29 -7.18 -7.46
N TYR A 48 -12.94 -6.09 -7.05
CA TYR A 48 -14.09 -5.57 -7.79
C TYR A 48 -13.74 -5.26 -9.25
N PHE A 49 -12.60 -4.60 -9.49
CA PHE A 49 -12.16 -4.31 -10.86
C PHE A 49 -11.76 -5.57 -11.62
N GLN A 50 -11.17 -6.56 -10.95
CA GLN A 50 -10.90 -7.86 -11.56
C GLN A 50 -12.19 -8.53 -12.04
N ASP A 51 -13.24 -8.52 -11.22
CA ASP A 51 -14.53 -9.13 -11.57
C ASP A 51 -15.15 -8.42 -12.79
N LYS A 52 -15.06 -7.08 -12.87
CA LYS A 52 -15.47 -6.30 -14.05
C LYS A 52 -14.68 -6.61 -15.32
N ILE A 53 -13.38 -6.86 -15.20
CA ILE A 53 -12.55 -7.31 -16.33
C ILE A 53 -13.00 -8.68 -16.83
N LYS A 54 -13.33 -9.60 -15.92
CA LYS A 54 -13.83 -10.94 -16.28
C LYS A 54 -15.20 -10.88 -16.96
N GLU A 55 -16.08 -9.98 -16.53
CA GLU A 55 -17.38 -9.73 -17.19
C GLU A 55 -17.21 -9.20 -18.62
N THR A 56 -16.23 -8.32 -18.84
CA THR A 56 -16.00 -7.67 -20.14
C THR A 56 -14.54 -7.77 -20.57
N PRO A 57 -14.10 -8.95 -21.05
CA PRO A 57 -12.69 -9.20 -21.33
C PRO A 57 -12.20 -8.32 -22.49
N LYS A 58 -11.31 -7.37 -22.19
CA LYS A 58 -10.63 -6.52 -23.17
C LYS A 58 -9.13 -6.43 -22.84
N LYS A 59 -8.33 -6.00 -23.82
CA LYS A 59 -6.87 -5.83 -23.63
C LYS A 59 -6.53 -4.55 -22.86
N VAL A 60 -7.31 -3.49 -23.06
CA VAL A 60 -7.15 -2.16 -22.47
C VAL A 60 -8.53 -1.57 -22.27
N TYR A 61 -8.68 -0.76 -21.21
CA TYR A 61 -9.92 -0.04 -20.92
C TYR A 61 -9.73 1.46 -21.09
N THR A 62 -10.77 2.10 -21.60
CA THR A 62 -10.77 3.56 -21.78
C THR A 62 -11.03 4.27 -20.44
N PRO A 63 -10.50 5.48 -20.22
CA PRO A 63 -10.78 6.24 -19.00
C PRO A 63 -12.27 6.44 -18.73
N ARG A 64 -13.08 6.54 -19.78
CA ARG A 64 -14.55 6.67 -19.70
C ARG A 64 -15.22 5.42 -19.13
N GLU A 65 -14.82 4.23 -19.57
CA GLU A 65 -15.30 2.97 -18.98
C GLU A 65 -14.91 2.86 -17.50
N LEU A 66 -13.69 3.29 -17.17
CA LEU A 66 -13.21 3.29 -15.79
C LEU A 66 -13.99 4.27 -14.90
N SER A 67 -14.33 5.46 -15.40
CA SER A 67 -15.21 6.41 -14.71
C SER A 67 -16.53 5.76 -14.32
N ARG A 68 -17.18 5.08 -15.27
CA ARG A 68 -18.44 4.37 -15.03
C ARG A 68 -18.30 3.27 -13.99
N TRP A 69 -17.24 2.47 -14.05
CA TRP A 69 -17.01 1.42 -13.04
C TRP A 69 -16.72 1.99 -11.65
N ILE A 70 -16.08 3.15 -11.57
CA ILE A 70 -15.88 3.85 -10.30
C ILE A 70 -17.22 4.31 -9.72
N GLU A 71 -18.11 4.87 -10.53
CA GLU A 71 -19.46 5.26 -10.09
C GLU A 71 -20.26 4.06 -9.57
N GLU A 72 -20.24 2.94 -10.31
CA GLU A 72 -20.85 1.67 -9.88
C GLU A 72 -20.23 1.18 -8.56
N TYR A 73 -18.91 1.30 -8.40
CA TYR A 73 -18.22 0.88 -7.17
C TYR A 73 -18.61 1.74 -5.96
N ILE A 74 -18.74 3.05 -6.13
CA ILE A 74 -19.13 3.97 -5.05
C ILE A 74 -20.55 3.66 -4.57
N ASN A 75 -21.45 3.33 -5.49
CA ASN A 75 -22.85 3.01 -5.18
C ASN A 75 -23.07 1.57 -4.65
N ARG A 76 -22.01 0.76 -4.47
CA ARG A 76 -22.10 -0.65 -4.02
C ARG A 76 -22.83 -0.88 -2.70
N ASN A 77 -22.95 0.14 -1.86
CA ASN A 77 -23.56 0.06 -0.53
C ASN A 77 -24.98 0.64 -0.49
N ASP A 78 -25.51 1.13 -1.62
CA ASP A 78 -26.82 1.77 -1.66
C ASP A 78 -27.94 0.79 -1.26
N ASP A 79 -27.86 -0.46 -1.72
CA ASP A 79 -28.81 -1.52 -1.33
C ASP A 79 -28.79 -1.78 0.18
N LYS A 80 -27.61 -1.71 0.81
CA LYS A 80 -27.47 -1.89 2.26
C LYS A 80 -28.00 -0.70 3.03
N LEU A 81 -27.78 0.52 2.53
CA LEU A 81 -28.29 1.75 3.12
C LEU A 81 -29.82 1.73 3.19
N LEU A 82 -30.49 1.30 2.11
CA LEU A 82 -31.96 1.19 2.07
C LEU A 82 -32.50 0.28 3.20
N GLY A 83 -31.89 -0.89 3.40
CA GLY A 83 -32.29 -1.80 4.47
C GLY A 83 -31.98 -1.27 5.88
N GLU A 84 -30.87 -0.55 6.04
CA GLU A 84 -30.46 0.01 7.32
C GLU A 84 -31.34 1.18 7.77
N ASP A 85 -31.87 1.98 6.83
CA ASP A 85 -32.79 3.08 7.14
C ASP A 85 -34.14 2.58 7.68
N GLU A 86 -34.61 1.41 7.22
CA GLU A 86 -35.77 0.74 7.80
C GLU A 86 -35.50 0.26 9.23
N ILE A 87 -34.28 -0.21 9.49
CA ILE A 87 -33.84 -0.64 10.83
C ILE A 87 -33.67 0.57 11.76
N LYS A 88 -33.10 1.68 11.28
CA LYS A 88 -32.97 2.94 12.02
C LYS A 88 -34.31 3.46 12.52
N LYS A 89 -35.36 3.38 11.70
CA LYS A 89 -36.73 3.76 12.09
C LYS A 89 -37.25 2.93 13.27
N LYS A 90 -36.76 1.69 13.43
CA LYS A 90 -37.13 0.77 14.52
C LYS A 90 -36.18 0.84 15.71
N VAL A 91 -34.92 1.21 15.49
CA VAL A 91 -33.85 1.19 16.48
C VAL A 91 -33.10 2.53 16.45
N ASN A 92 -33.33 3.38 17.45
CA ASN A 92 -32.76 4.73 17.60
C ASN A 92 -31.21 4.80 17.74
N ARG A 93 -30.44 3.73 17.48
CA ARG A 93 -28.99 3.65 17.81
C ARG A 93 -28.09 3.02 16.73
N SER A 94 -28.53 2.81 15.49
CA SER A 94 -27.60 2.27 14.47
C SER A 94 -26.77 3.37 13.80
N ASN A 95 -25.47 3.41 14.13
CA ASN A 95 -24.49 4.32 13.51
C ASN A 95 -24.01 3.82 12.13
N THR A 96 -24.41 2.61 11.73
CA THR A 96 -23.98 1.92 10.52
C THR A 96 -24.33 2.68 9.24
N ALA A 97 -25.58 3.12 9.08
CA ALA A 97 -25.95 3.89 7.89
C ALA A 97 -25.29 5.28 7.84
N ASP A 98 -25.00 5.90 8.99
CA ASP A 98 -24.24 7.17 9.00
C ASP A 98 -22.78 6.97 8.55
N LEU A 99 -22.17 5.85 8.97
CA LEU A 99 -20.83 5.46 8.53
C LEU A 99 -20.79 5.12 7.04
N LEU A 100 -21.80 4.41 6.51
CA LEU A 100 -21.89 4.09 5.09
C LEU A 100 -22.16 5.34 4.23
N ASN A 101 -23.03 6.24 4.70
CA ASN A 101 -23.29 7.52 4.02
C ASN A 101 -22.06 8.42 4.01
N SER A 102 -21.37 8.57 5.15
CA SER A 102 -20.12 9.35 5.21
C SER A 102 -19.04 8.75 4.30
N LEU A 103 -18.88 7.42 4.29
CA LEU A 103 -17.98 6.74 3.36
C LEU A 103 -18.32 7.07 1.89
N LYS A 104 -19.60 7.01 1.50
CA LYS A 104 -20.04 7.33 0.14
C LYS A 104 -19.75 8.79 -0.22
N VAL A 105 -20.02 9.72 0.69
CA VAL A 105 -19.76 11.16 0.49
C VAL A 105 -18.27 11.42 0.31
N ASP A 106 -17.42 10.79 1.12
CA ASP A 106 -15.96 10.92 1.01
C ASP A 106 -15.44 10.34 -0.31
N GLU A 107 -15.95 9.17 -0.73
CA GLU A 107 -15.60 8.56 -2.02
C GLU A 107 -16.02 9.44 -3.21
N LEU A 108 -17.24 10.00 -3.20
CA LEU A 108 -17.73 10.94 -4.23
C LEU A 108 -16.91 12.23 -4.26
N LYS A 109 -16.60 12.80 -3.10
CA LYS A 109 -15.77 14.01 -3.00
C LYS A 109 -14.39 13.76 -3.59
N GLN A 110 -13.80 12.60 -3.33
CA GLN A 110 -12.51 12.23 -3.91
C GLN A 110 -12.61 12.05 -5.43
N PHE A 111 -13.65 11.41 -5.91
CA PHE A 111 -13.86 11.16 -7.34
C PHE A 111 -14.04 12.44 -8.15
N ASN A 112 -14.83 13.40 -7.63
CA ASN A 112 -15.10 14.66 -8.30
C ASN A 112 -13.96 15.69 -8.15
N GLY A 113 -13.14 15.59 -7.08
CA GLY A 113 -12.02 16.49 -6.82
C GLY A 113 -10.70 16.03 -7.42
N ASP A 114 -9.89 15.37 -6.60
CA ASP A 114 -8.51 14.96 -6.94
C ASP A 114 -8.43 13.71 -7.82
N GLY A 115 -9.52 12.95 -7.91
CA GLY A 115 -9.61 11.68 -8.59
C GLY A 115 -9.48 10.48 -7.66
N TYR A 116 -10.21 9.42 -7.99
CA TYR A 116 -10.28 8.17 -7.27
C TYR A 116 -9.17 7.22 -7.73
N SER A 117 -8.38 6.69 -6.79
CA SER A 117 -7.21 5.87 -7.10
C SER A 117 -7.59 4.41 -7.36
N ILE A 118 -7.51 3.92 -8.59
CA ILE A 118 -7.83 2.54 -8.98
C ILE A 118 -6.62 1.89 -9.68
N PRO A 119 -6.59 0.55 -9.89
CA PRO A 119 -5.59 -0.07 -10.74
C PRO A 119 -5.54 0.58 -12.12
N ASP A 120 -4.35 0.82 -12.64
CA ASP A 120 -4.20 1.41 -13.97
C ASP A 120 -4.50 0.37 -15.06
N LEU A 121 -5.78 0.30 -15.46
CA LEU A 121 -6.28 -0.59 -16.49
C LEU A 121 -6.09 -0.05 -17.92
N THR A 122 -5.45 1.12 -18.07
CA THR A 122 -5.06 1.64 -19.38
C THR A 122 -3.82 0.93 -19.94
N LYS A 123 -3.09 0.18 -19.10
CA LYS A 123 -1.93 -0.60 -19.49
C LYS A 123 -2.26 -2.09 -19.61
N ILE A 124 -1.89 -2.68 -20.75
CA ILE A 124 -2.08 -4.11 -21.03
C ILE A 124 -1.40 -4.99 -19.97
N SER A 125 -0.22 -4.60 -19.48
CA SER A 125 0.53 -5.36 -18.46
C SER A 125 -0.28 -5.56 -17.19
N ASN A 126 -0.97 -4.51 -16.74
CA ASN A 126 -1.74 -4.53 -15.51
C ASN A 126 -3.03 -5.34 -15.67
N VAL A 127 -3.67 -5.24 -16.84
CA VAL A 127 -4.86 -6.05 -17.16
C VAL A 127 -4.51 -7.54 -17.19
N LYS A 128 -3.38 -7.91 -17.80
CA LYS A 128 -2.88 -9.30 -17.79
C LYS A 128 -2.59 -9.80 -16.38
N TRP A 129 -1.83 -9.01 -15.60
CA TRP A 129 -1.53 -9.32 -14.21
C TRP A 129 -2.82 -9.53 -13.40
N LEU A 130 -3.83 -8.68 -13.60
CA LEU A 130 -5.08 -8.77 -12.84
C LEU A 130 -5.95 -9.98 -13.24
N ASN A 131 -5.86 -10.42 -14.50
CA ASN A 131 -6.50 -11.66 -14.95
C ASN A 131 -5.88 -12.91 -14.31
N GLU A 132 -4.55 -12.95 -14.22
CA GLU A 132 -3.79 -14.07 -13.62
C GLU A 132 -3.79 -14.04 -12.08
N TRP A 133 -4.10 -12.90 -11.48
CA TRP A 133 -4.04 -12.73 -10.03
C TRP A 133 -5.09 -13.57 -9.30
N GLU A 134 -4.62 -14.53 -8.50
CA GLU A 134 -5.46 -15.48 -7.74
C GLU A 134 -5.99 -14.90 -6.40
N GLY A 135 -5.84 -13.60 -6.16
CA GLY A 135 -6.29 -12.98 -4.92
C GLY A 135 -5.26 -12.92 -3.79
N ASN A 136 -3.97 -13.15 -4.08
CA ASN A 136 -2.92 -13.01 -3.07
C ASN A 136 -2.74 -11.52 -2.67
N MET A 137 -3.08 -11.20 -1.43
CA MET A 137 -3.05 -9.87 -0.84
C MET A 137 -1.66 -9.23 -0.79
N GLN A 138 -0.60 -10.05 -0.72
CA GLN A 138 0.77 -9.56 -0.71
C GLN A 138 1.19 -9.02 -2.07
N LEU A 139 0.68 -9.55 -3.19
CA LEU A 139 1.12 -9.14 -4.53
C LEU A 139 0.50 -7.80 -4.98
N ILE A 140 -0.55 -7.33 -4.30
CA ILE A 140 -1.28 -6.12 -4.67
C ILE A 140 -0.39 -4.87 -4.64
N HIS A 141 0.62 -4.81 -3.77
CA HIS A 141 1.51 -3.64 -3.71
C HIS A 141 2.32 -3.42 -5.00
N GLN A 142 2.47 -4.45 -5.84
CA GLN A 142 3.19 -4.37 -7.11
C GLN A 142 2.34 -3.73 -8.22
N LEU A 143 1.01 -3.71 -8.04
CA LEU A 143 0.06 -3.18 -9.00
C LEU A 143 0.14 -1.65 -9.02
N GLN A 144 0.32 -1.08 -10.21
CA GLN A 144 0.34 0.36 -10.39
C GLN A 144 -1.08 0.93 -10.26
N MET A 145 -1.25 1.85 -9.31
CA MET A 145 -2.50 2.57 -9.09
C MET A 145 -2.44 3.95 -9.75
N LYS A 146 -3.53 4.39 -10.36
CA LYS A 146 -3.68 5.70 -11.01
C LYS A 146 -4.99 6.34 -10.58
N LYS A 147 -4.98 7.67 -10.45
CA LYS A 147 -6.19 8.46 -10.12
C LYS A 147 -6.98 8.76 -11.38
N PHE A 148 -8.30 8.58 -11.32
CA PHE A 148 -9.24 8.91 -12.39
C PHE A 148 -10.35 9.81 -11.84
N LYS A 149 -10.80 10.76 -12.64
CA LYS A 149 -11.89 11.69 -12.30
C LYS A 149 -13.16 11.32 -13.07
N SER A 150 -14.29 11.90 -12.65
CA SER A 150 -15.53 11.79 -13.42
C SER A 150 -15.37 12.43 -14.80
N ILE A 151 -15.83 11.72 -15.83
CA ILE A 151 -15.82 12.19 -17.22
C ILE A 151 -17.27 12.38 -17.65
N ASP A 152 -17.77 13.60 -17.52
CA ASP A 152 -19.10 14.01 -17.97
C ASP A 152 -19.09 14.26 -19.50
N GLY A 153 -19.09 13.18 -20.26
CA GLY A 153 -19.67 13.09 -21.60
C GLY A 153 -19.28 14.09 -22.71
N LYS A 154 -18.15 14.84 -22.64
CA LYS A 154 -17.79 15.77 -23.73
C LYS A 154 -16.37 15.76 -24.29
N ASP A 155 -15.41 15.09 -23.67
CA ASP A 155 -14.03 15.13 -24.15
C ASP A 155 -13.54 13.74 -24.59
N ASP A 156 -13.83 13.40 -25.85
CA ASP A 156 -12.98 12.49 -26.62
C ASP A 156 -11.76 13.30 -27.08
N SER A 157 -10.82 13.59 -26.18
CA SER A 157 -9.53 14.19 -26.56
C SER A 157 -8.37 13.41 -25.93
N GLU A 158 -7.56 12.88 -26.83
CA GLU A 158 -6.38 12.07 -26.63
C GLU A 158 -5.30 12.77 -25.78
N VAL A 159 -4.74 11.99 -24.86
CA VAL A 159 -3.35 12.00 -24.36
C VAL A 159 -2.47 13.22 -24.74
N SER A 160 -2.24 14.13 -23.77
CA SER A 160 -1.05 14.98 -23.78
C SER A 160 0.11 14.26 -23.09
N THR A 161 0.93 13.57 -23.88
CA THR A 161 2.32 13.26 -23.52
C THR A 161 3.20 14.41 -23.99
N ASP A 162 3.57 15.31 -23.08
CA ASP A 162 4.63 16.28 -23.34
C ASP A 162 5.98 15.63 -23.04
N VAL A 163 6.53 14.96 -24.05
CA VAL A 163 7.97 14.72 -24.20
C VAL A 163 8.49 15.77 -25.16
N ALA A 164 9.05 16.86 -24.63
CA ALA A 164 9.83 17.80 -25.43
C ALA A 164 11.31 17.38 -25.39
N THR A 165 11.70 16.56 -26.37
CA THR A 165 13.09 16.48 -26.84
C THR A 165 13.21 17.48 -27.99
N SER A 166 14.07 18.48 -27.86
CA SER A 166 14.53 19.31 -28.99
C SER A 166 15.96 18.92 -29.37
N THR A 167 16.16 18.82 -30.67
CA THR A 167 17.29 18.22 -31.39
C THR A 167 18.17 19.33 -31.98
N THR A 168 19.49 19.27 -31.70
CA THR A 168 20.68 19.55 -32.56
C THR A 168 20.83 20.89 -33.32
N THR A 169 21.96 21.61 -33.10
CA THR A 169 22.99 21.94 -34.13
C THR A 169 24.18 22.78 -33.61
N THR A 170 25.38 22.41 -34.08
CA THR A 170 26.73 23.00 -33.92
C THR A 170 27.01 24.17 -34.88
N THR A 171 27.96 25.09 -34.55
CA THR A 171 29.16 25.57 -35.33
C THR A 171 29.58 27.05 -35.05
N THR A 172 30.75 27.23 -34.42
CA THR A 172 31.92 28.16 -34.63
C THR A 172 31.79 29.65 -35.00
N THR A 173 32.49 30.56 -34.26
CA THR A 173 33.60 31.49 -34.74
C THR A 173 33.78 32.80 -33.89
N SER A 174 35.01 32.99 -33.35
CA SER A 174 35.80 34.22 -33.01
C SER A 174 35.19 35.42 -32.23
N ASN A 175 35.89 36.19 -31.38
CA ASN A 175 37.31 36.34 -30.98
C ASN A 175 37.44 37.29 -29.75
N ASN A 176 38.63 37.21 -29.10
CA ASN A 176 39.36 38.22 -28.30
C ASN A 176 38.93 38.50 -26.84
N THR A 177 39.80 38.73 -25.84
CA THR A 177 41.27 38.65 -25.59
C THR A 177 41.43 38.89 -24.06
N GLU A 178 42.53 38.39 -23.47
CA GLU A 178 43.19 38.84 -22.22
C GLU A 178 43.02 37.98 -20.95
N GLU A 179 43.93 37.01 -20.85
CA GLU A 179 44.57 36.52 -19.61
C GLU A 179 45.55 37.61 -19.08
N PRO A 180 45.95 37.65 -17.77
CA PRO A 180 46.86 36.61 -17.27
C PRO A 180 46.92 36.29 -15.73
N LYS A 181 47.29 35.03 -15.46
CA LYS A 181 48.31 34.51 -14.49
C LYS A 181 48.03 34.30 -12.99
N SER A 182 48.39 33.06 -12.58
CA SER A 182 49.09 32.64 -11.33
C SER A 182 48.21 32.39 -10.07
N ILE A 183 48.31 31.34 -9.23
CA ILE A 183 49.37 30.38 -8.86
C ILE A 183 48.72 29.05 -8.41
N ARG A 184 49.37 27.94 -8.78
CA ARG A 184 49.12 26.56 -8.30
C ARG A 184 49.79 26.35 -6.94
N THR A 185 49.07 25.84 -5.95
CA THR A 185 49.68 25.20 -4.77
C THR A 185 48.97 23.88 -4.49
N GLN A 186 49.73 22.80 -4.63
CA GLN A 186 49.41 21.44 -4.21
C GLN A 186 49.55 21.37 -2.68
N LEU A 187 48.62 20.74 -1.96
CA LEU A 187 48.96 20.12 -0.68
C LEU A 187 48.05 18.93 -0.41
N GLU A 188 48.70 17.90 0.09
CA GLU A 188 48.33 16.49 0.10
C GLU A 188 47.26 16.14 1.14
N THR A 189 46.66 14.97 0.93
CA THR A 189 45.71 14.31 1.83
C THR A 189 46.40 13.80 3.10
N PRO A 190 45.64 13.67 4.20
CA PRO A 190 45.83 12.50 5.04
C PRO A 190 44.57 11.62 5.09
N VAL A 191 44.84 10.35 4.79
CA VAL A 191 43.99 9.18 4.95
C VAL A 191 43.43 9.12 6.38
N THR A 192 42.11 9.17 6.50
CA THR A 192 41.41 8.85 7.76
C THR A 192 41.37 7.33 7.91
N THR A 193 42.24 6.84 8.79
CA THR A 193 42.28 5.45 9.26
C THR A 193 41.05 5.18 10.12
N ASN A 194 40.08 4.46 9.55
CA ASN A 194 38.87 4.01 10.24
C ASN A 194 39.22 2.77 11.10
N PRO A 195 39.09 2.81 12.44
CA PRO A 195 39.63 1.77 13.32
C PRO A 195 38.73 0.52 13.45
N PHE A 196 37.68 0.35 12.64
CA PHE A 196 36.68 -0.71 12.84
C PHE A 196 36.61 -1.80 11.76
N ALA A 197 37.63 -1.91 10.91
CA ALA A 197 37.74 -3.02 9.97
C ALA A 197 38.98 -3.83 10.32
N LEU A 198 38.81 -4.89 11.13
CA LEU A 198 39.59 -6.13 11.12
C LEU A 198 39.14 -7.02 12.29
N LEU A 199 38.26 -7.98 12.02
CA LEU A 199 38.40 -9.31 12.61
C LEU A 199 37.90 -10.34 11.61
N SER A 200 38.87 -10.99 10.97
CA SER A 200 38.72 -12.13 10.09
C SER A 200 38.31 -13.39 10.84
N ALA A 201 37.61 -14.24 10.10
CA ALA A 201 37.14 -15.58 10.44
C ALA A 201 38.14 -16.46 11.21
N SER A 202 37.62 -17.27 12.15
CA SER A 202 37.94 -18.70 12.23
C SER A 202 37.05 -19.49 13.22
N LEU A 203 36.52 -20.60 12.71
CA LEU A 203 36.41 -21.93 13.33
C LEU A 203 35.16 -22.39 14.13
N MET A 204 34.80 -23.63 13.76
CA MET A 204 34.15 -24.71 14.52
C MET A 204 32.64 -24.96 14.35
N SER A 205 32.36 -25.80 13.35
CA SER A 205 31.52 -27.00 13.43
C SER A 205 31.07 -27.39 14.85
N HIS A 206 29.77 -27.36 15.09
CA HIS A 206 29.08 -28.27 16.02
C HIS A 206 27.65 -28.56 15.52
N SER A 207 27.49 -29.82 15.09
CA SER A 207 26.37 -30.73 15.32
C SER A 207 24.96 -30.22 15.72
N SER A 208 23.98 -30.80 15.02
CA SER A 208 22.74 -31.38 15.55
C SER A 208 21.56 -30.46 15.89
N ILE A 209 20.47 -30.60 15.12
CA ILE A 209 19.18 -31.20 15.55
C ILE A 209 18.12 -30.78 14.52
N GLU A 210 17.78 -31.73 13.66
CA GLU A 210 16.65 -31.65 12.75
C GLU A 210 15.37 -31.94 13.54
N ASN A 211 14.73 -30.87 14.04
CA ASN A 211 13.40 -30.98 14.64
C ASN A 211 12.35 -30.91 13.53
N GLN A 212 11.91 -32.08 13.09
CA GLN A 212 10.61 -32.25 12.45
C GLN A 212 9.52 -31.81 13.43
N HIS A 213 8.72 -30.82 13.03
CA HIS A 213 7.41 -30.60 13.64
C HIS A 213 6.35 -30.69 12.55
N ASP A 214 5.81 -31.92 12.45
CA ASP A 214 4.53 -32.24 11.85
C ASP A 214 3.43 -31.36 12.46
N PHE A 215 2.81 -30.50 11.65
CA PHE A 215 1.55 -29.86 11.99
C PHE A 215 0.39 -30.81 11.64
N LYS A 216 0.13 -31.79 12.52
CA LYS A 216 -1.16 -32.50 12.55
C LYS A 216 -2.22 -31.61 13.18
N TRP A 217 -3.12 -31.10 12.34
CA TRP A 217 -4.37 -30.49 12.77
C TRP A 217 -5.35 -31.60 13.16
N ILE A 218 -5.77 -31.61 14.42
CA ILE A 218 -6.88 -32.45 14.90
C ILE A 218 -8.16 -31.62 14.75
N ILE A 219 -9.01 -31.96 13.77
CA ILE A 219 -10.43 -31.60 13.81
C ILE A 219 -11.09 -32.56 14.79
N LYS A 220 -11.65 -32.01 15.87
CA LYS A 220 -12.57 -32.73 16.76
C LYS A 220 -13.99 -32.44 16.29
N ALA A 221 -14.69 -33.52 15.97
CA ALA A 221 -16.10 -33.53 15.60
C ALA A 221 -17.00 -33.15 16.79
N ASN A 222 -18.10 -32.45 16.49
CA ASN A 222 -19.33 -32.49 17.28
C ASN A 222 -20.29 -33.44 16.57
N ASN A 223 -20.69 -34.50 17.28
CA ASN A 223 -21.94 -35.21 17.06
C ASN A 223 -22.69 -35.14 18.39
#